data_AF-A0A662H1W0-F1
#
_entry.id   AF-A0A662H1W0-F1
#
_cell.length_a   1.000
_cell.length_b   1.000
_cell.length_c   1.000
_cell.angle_alpha   90.00
_cell.angle_beta   90.00
_cell.angle_gamma   90.00
#
_symmetry.space_group_name_H-M   'P 1'
#
loop_
_entity.id
_entity.type
_entity.pdbx_description
1 polymer ?
#
loop_
_entity_poly.entity_id
_entity_poly.type
_entity_poly.pdbx_seq_one_letter_code
_entity_poly.pdbx_strand_id
1 'polypeptide(L)'
;MIKFQMNENPRPQWLEEIPSVMEILEEAKSELGFGGLVGKVRPSELARMLERKCHEIYRRYEERVREKWKDKVDPARLEQSLQQSRMSRAGKTTEEIFRLLIDSLGVRYERDTRKRQIGGETPDFLIPDRETFDKDPSKAVYCLLSVRSGSGGGRSWAKPTF
;
A
#
# COMPACT_ATOMS: atom_id res chain seq x y z
N MET A 1 -23.87 -28.97 -11.28
CA MET A 1 -23.39 -27.75 -11.96
C MET A 1 -23.59 -26.59 -10.99
N ILE A 2 -22.56 -26.24 -10.22
CA ILE A 2 -22.66 -25.22 -9.15
C ILE A 2 -22.46 -23.85 -9.81
N LYS A 3 -23.51 -23.03 -9.84
CA LYS A 3 -23.41 -21.64 -10.29
C LYS A 3 -22.59 -20.88 -9.25
N PHE A 4 -21.36 -20.50 -9.61
CA PHE A 4 -20.62 -19.45 -8.90
C PHE A 4 -21.42 -18.16 -9.08
N GLN A 5 -22.14 -17.74 -8.04
CA GLN A 5 -22.61 -16.36 -7.95
C GLN A 5 -21.37 -15.50 -7.77
N MET A 6 -20.96 -14.82 -8.84
CA MET A 6 -20.05 -13.69 -8.72
C MET A 6 -20.73 -12.71 -7.76
N ASN A 7 -20.07 -12.44 -6.64
CA ASN A 7 -20.54 -11.51 -5.63
C ASN A 7 -20.34 -10.10 -6.21
N GLU A 8 -21.20 -9.71 -7.16
CA GLU A 8 -21.26 -8.38 -7.76
C GLU A 8 -21.91 -7.44 -6.75
N ASN A 9 -21.18 -7.06 -5.71
CA ASN A 9 -21.50 -5.85 -4.98
C ASN A 9 -20.70 -4.73 -5.68
N PRO A 10 -21.30 -4.02 -6.65
CA PRO A 10 -20.60 -2.93 -7.31
C PRO A 10 -20.16 -1.92 -6.24
N ARG A 11 -18.94 -1.40 -6.40
CA ARG A 11 -18.39 -0.39 -5.51
C ARG A 11 -19.43 0.73 -5.35
N PRO A 12 -19.75 1.17 -4.12
CA PRO A 12 -20.71 2.23 -3.94
C PRO A 12 -20.32 3.45 -4.77
N GLN A 13 -21.29 4.00 -5.53
CA GLN A 13 -21.06 5.08 -6.50
C GLN A 13 -20.32 6.28 -5.89
N TRP A 14 -20.62 6.61 -4.64
CA TRP A 14 -19.97 7.72 -3.94
C TRP A 14 -18.48 7.49 -3.68
N LEU A 15 -18.00 6.25 -3.61
CA LEU A 15 -16.58 5.95 -3.49
C LEU A 15 -15.81 6.11 -4.80
N GLU A 16 -16.49 6.15 -5.95
CA GLU A 16 -15.86 6.41 -7.26
C GLU A 16 -15.42 7.88 -7.38
N GLU A 17 -16.06 8.78 -6.64
CA GLU A 17 -15.70 10.20 -6.57
C GLU A 17 -14.41 10.47 -5.79
N ILE A 18 -13.93 9.47 -5.01
CA ILE A 18 -12.64 9.54 -4.34
C ILE A 18 -11.58 8.97 -5.30
N PRO A 19 -10.58 9.77 -5.73
CA PRO A 19 -9.52 9.33 -6.64
C PRO A 19 -8.81 8.08 -6.13
N SER A 20 -8.16 7.34 -7.01
CA SER A 20 -7.33 6.19 -6.64
C SER A 20 -6.14 6.59 -5.75
N VAL A 21 -5.52 5.59 -5.10
CA VAL A 21 -4.33 5.81 -4.28
C VAL A 21 -3.18 6.40 -5.10
N MET A 22 -3.02 5.98 -6.36
CA MET A 22 -1.98 6.50 -7.24
C MET A 22 -2.23 7.97 -7.58
N GLU A 23 -3.46 8.35 -7.90
CA GLU A 23 -3.81 9.76 -8.18
C GLU A 23 -3.54 10.65 -6.96
N ILE A 24 -3.94 10.20 -5.76
CA ILE A 24 -3.67 10.92 -4.51
C ILE A 24 -2.16 11.03 -4.24
N LEU A 25 -1.40 9.96 -4.50
CA LEU A 25 0.05 9.96 -4.31
C LEU A 25 0.76 10.90 -5.29
N GLU A 26 0.33 10.95 -6.55
CA GLU A 26 0.87 11.90 -7.54
C GLU A 26 0.56 13.35 -7.17
N GLU A 27 -0.67 13.64 -6.71
CA GLU A 27 -1.03 14.95 -6.16
C GLU A 27 -0.14 15.30 -4.95
N ALA A 28 0.07 14.36 -4.02
CA ALA A 28 0.94 14.55 -2.87
C ALA A 28 2.39 14.85 -3.26
N LYS A 29 2.94 14.12 -4.23
CA LYS A 29 4.30 14.35 -4.75
C LYS A 29 4.44 15.75 -5.35
N SER A 30 3.42 16.18 -6.09
CA SER A 30 3.36 17.51 -6.70
C SER A 30 3.33 18.60 -5.62
N GLU A 31 2.40 18.53 -4.67
CA GLU A 31 2.27 19.51 -3.59
C GLU A 31 3.54 19.62 -2.72
N LEU A 32 4.25 18.51 -2.50
CA LEU A 32 5.47 18.48 -1.68
C LEU A 32 6.75 18.83 -2.46
N GLY A 33 6.71 18.93 -3.79
CA GLY A 33 7.92 19.07 -4.61
C GLY A 33 8.87 17.88 -4.44
N PHE A 34 8.32 16.65 -4.44
CA PHE A 34 9.02 15.41 -4.07
C PHE A 34 10.41 15.26 -4.73
N GLY A 35 10.53 15.52 -6.03
CA GLY A 35 11.79 15.39 -6.76
C GLY A 35 12.93 16.25 -6.20
N GLY A 36 12.61 17.40 -5.60
CA GLY A 36 13.60 18.27 -4.95
C GLY A 36 14.07 17.79 -3.57
N LEU A 37 13.36 16.83 -2.97
CA LEU A 37 13.61 16.27 -1.63
C LEU A 37 14.35 14.94 -1.67
N VAL A 38 14.23 14.17 -2.76
CA VAL A 38 14.93 12.90 -2.95
C VAL A 38 16.45 13.13 -2.79
N GLY A 39 17.09 12.30 -1.96
CA GLY A 39 18.52 12.40 -1.64
C GLY A 39 18.91 13.51 -0.67
N LYS A 40 18.03 14.47 -0.38
CA LYS A 40 18.26 15.53 0.63
C LYS A 40 17.62 15.22 1.98
N VAL A 41 16.51 14.50 1.97
CA VAL A 41 15.74 14.10 3.15
C VAL A 41 15.88 12.59 3.37
N ARG A 42 15.85 12.16 4.63
CA ARG A 42 15.90 10.74 4.97
C ARG A 42 14.67 10.01 4.40
N PRO A 43 14.80 8.79 3.84
CA PRO A 43 13.66 8.07 3.26
C PRO A 43 12.48 7.89 4.22
N SER A 44 12.73 7.63 5.50
CA SER A 44 11.69 7.51 6.53
C SER A 44 10.92 8.81 6.77
N GLU A 45 11.61 9.94 6.73
CA GLU A 45 10.98 11.25 6.86
C GLU A 45 10.16 11.60 5.61
N LEU A 46 10.71 11.30 4.43
CA LEU A 46 10.02 11.49 3.16
C LEU A 46 8.76 10.61 3.07
N ALA A 47 8.82 9.36 3.54
CA ALA A 47 7.66 8.47 3.67
C ALA A 47 6.57 9.11 4.54
N ARG A 48 6.94 9.62 5.72
CA ARG A 48 6.02 10.26 6.67
C ARG A 48 5.44 11.57 6.13
N MET A 49 6.19 12.32 5.32
CA MET A 49 5.68 13.52 4.64
C MET A 49 4.63 13.13 3.60
N LEU A 50 4.93 12.15 2.75
CA LEU A 50 4.00 11.63 1.75
C LEU A 50 2.73 11.04 2.39
N GLU A 51 2.87 10.20 3.41
CA GLU A 51 1.73 9.58 4.10
C GLU A 51 0.78 10.64 4.65
N ARG A 52 1.31 11.63 5.38
CA ARG A 52 0.52 12.73 5.93
C ARG A 52 -0.20 13.51 4.83
N LYS A 53 0.51 13.84 3.74
CA LYS A 53 -0.07 14.58 2.63
C LYS A 53 -1.15 13.77 1.90
N CYS A 54 -0.92 12.49 1.64
CA CYS A 54 -1.92 11.59 1.07
C CYS A 54 -3.17 11.50 1.96
N HIS A 55 -2.99 11.44 3.28
CA HIS A 55 -4.10 11.44 4.23
C HIS A 55 -4.90 12.75 4.18
N GLU A 56 -4.22 13.90 4.17
CA GLU A 56 -4.85 15.22 4.01
C GLU A 56 -5.69 15.28 2.72
N ILE A 57 -5.09 14.92 1.58
CA ILE A 57 -5.77 14.92 0.28
C ILE A 57 -6.99 14.01 0.32
N TYR A 58 -6.83 12.76 0.78
CA TYR A 58 -7.93 11.80 0.90
C TYR A 58 -9.08 12.37 1.75
N ARG A 59 -8.77 12.99 2.89
CA ARG A 59 -9.77 13.58 3.80
C ARG A 59 -10.55 14.71 3.12
N ARG A 60 -9.91 15.54 2.30
CA ARG A 60 -10.61 16.56 1.49
C ARG A 60 -11.65 15.93 0.55
N TYR A 61 -11.30 14.84 -0.14
CA TYR A 61 -12.25 14.12 -1.01
C TYR A 61 -13.35 13.42 -0.22
N GLU A 62 -12.98 12.76 0.88
CA GLU A 62 -13.93 12.09 1.76
C GLU A 62 -14.97 13.05 2.35
N GLU A 63 -14.56 14.25 2.77
CA GLU A 63 -15.48 15.28 3.29
C GLU A 63 -16.43 15.78 2.20
N ARG A 64 -15.95 16.02 0.97
CA ARG A 64 -16.82 16.36 -0.17
C ARG A 64 -17.85 15.27 -0.45
N VAL A 65 -17.43 14.01 -0.43
CA VAL A 65 -18.32 12.86 -0.62
C VAL A 65 -19.33 12.78 0.52
N ARG A 66 -18.87 12.91 1.77
CA ARG A 66 -19.75 12.88 2.96
C ARG A 66 -20.83 13.95 2.86
N GLU A 67 -20.45 15.20 2.59
CA GLU A 67 -21.40 16.31 2.48
C GLU A 67 -22.37 16.15 1.31
N LYS A 68 -21.92 15.64 0.16
CA LYS A 68 -22.77 15.46 -1.02
C LYS A 68 -23.81 14.36 -0.85
N TRP A 69 -23.50 13.33 -0.06
CA TRP A 69 -24.28 12.10 0.02
C TRP A 69 -25.02 11.90 1.37
N LYS A 70 -24.71 12.68 2.41
CA LYS A 70 -25.30 12.53 3.77
C LYS A 70 -26.83 12.46 3.81
N ASP A 71 -27.52 13.19 2.92
CA ASP A 71 -28.99 13.24 2.87
C ASP A 71 -29.60 12.35 1.76
N LYS A 72 -28.75 11.67 0.97
CA LYS A 72 -29.16 10.88 -0.22
C LYS A 72 -29.11 9.38 0.03
N VAL A 73 -28.37 8.94 1.04
CA VAL A 73 -28.18 7.53 1.39
C VAL A 73 -28.22 7.38 2.90
N ASP A 74 -28.40 6.15 3.37
CA ASP A 74 -28.32 5.84 4.79
C ASP A 74 -26.95 6.29 5.37
N PRO A 75 -26.92 7.18 6.39
CA PRO A 75 -25.68 7.70 6.96
C PRO A 75 -24.77 6.61 7.53
N ALA A 76 -25.34 5.55 8.11
CA ALA A 76 -24.57 4.44 8.65
C ALA A 76 -23.85 3.66 7.55
N ARG A 77 -24.55 3.34 6.45
CA ARG A 77 -23.97 2.72 5.26
C ARG A 77 -22.89 3.59 4.60
N LEU A 78 -23.10 4.90 4.53
CA LEU A 78 -22.12 5.84 3.97
C LEU A 78 -20.82 5.81 4.78
N GLU A 79 -20.90 6.00 6.10
CA GLU A 79 -19.71 6.04 6.95
C GLU A 79 -19.02 4.67 7.04
N GLN A 80 -19.79 3.56 7.05
CA GLN A 80 -19.21 2.22 6.95
C GLN A 80 -18.41 2.05 5.66
N SER A 81 -18.93 2.50 4.52
CA SER A 81 -18.26 2.41 3.22
C SER A 81 -16.99 3.27 3.17
N LEU A 82 -17.05 4.48 3.74
CA LEU A 82 -15.90 5.36 3.87
C LEU A 82 -14.81 4.76 4.78
N GLN A 83 -15.19 4.19 5.93
CA GLN A 83 -14.25 3.50 6.84
C GLN A 83 -13.57 2.30 6.16
N GLN A 84 -14.32 1.47 5.43
CA GLN A 84 -13.72 0.36 4.68
C GLN A 84 -12.77 0.86 3.59
N SER A 85 -13.13 1.97 2.93
CA SER A 85 -12.25 2.63 1.95
C SER A 85 -10.94 3.10 2.61
N ARG A 86 -11.01 3.76 3.77
CA ARG A 86 -9.83 4.20 4.54
C ARG A 86 -8.89 3.04 4.84
N MET A 87 -9.42 1.95 5.40
CA MET A 87 -8.62 0.78 5.77
C MET A 87 -7.92 0.15 4.57
N SER A 88 -8.65 -0.04 3.47
CA SER A 88 -8.09 -0.61 2.24
C SER A 88 -7.02 0.30 1.61
N ARG A 89 -7.28 1.61 1.58
CA ARG A 89 -6.37 2.59 0.97
C ARG A 89 -5.13 2.86 1.81
N ALA A 90 -5.21 2.78 3.14
CA ALA A 90 -4.06 2.99 4.02
C ALA A 90 -2.93 1.99 3.72
N GLY A 91 -3.25 0.69 3.71
CA GLY A 91 -2.27 -0.35 3.37
C GLY A 91 -1.68 -0.15 1.99
N LYS A 92 -2.54 0.12 1.00
CA LYS A 92 -2.12 0.36 -0.37
C LYS A 92 -1.24 1.60 -0.51
N THR A 93 -1.54 2.68 0.22
CA THR A 93 -0.75 3.92 0.19
C THR A 93 0.66 3.67 0.73
N THR A 94 0.79 2.91 1.82
CA THR A 94 2.09 2.52 2.37
C THR A 94 2.92 1.71 1.38
N GLU A 95 2.33 0.72 0.72
CA GLU A 95 3.01 -0.06 -0.32
C GLU A 95 3.53 0.83 -1.46
N GLU A 96 2.69 1.75 -1.95
CA GLU A 96 3.06 2.63 -3.07
C GLU A 96 4.10 3.68 -2.67
N ILE A 97 4.06 4.19 -1.44
CA ILE A 97 5.11 5.07 -0.91
C ILE A 97 6.44 4.31 -0.82
N PHE A 98 6.43 3.08 -0.29
CA PHE A 98 7.65 2.28 -0.20
C PHE A 98 8.22 1.99 -1.59
N ARG A 99 7.36 1.64 -2.55
CA ARG A 99 7.73 1.45 -3.95
C ARG A 99 8.42 2.68 -4.53
N LEU A 100 7.78 3.84 -4.38
CA LEU A 100 8.30 5.11 -4.87
C LEU A 100 9.69 5.43 -4.29
N LEU A 101 9.91 5.12 -3.01
CA LEU A 101 11.19 5.35 -2.36
C LEU A 101 12.28 4.42 -2.91
N ILE A 102 11.99 3.13 -3.07
CA ILE A 102 12.93 2.17 -3.67
C ILE A 102 13.27 2.57 -5.11
N ASP A 103 12.25 2.92 -5.91
CA ASP A 103 12.41 3.42 -7.28
C ASP A 103 13.34 4.65 -7.29
N SER A 104 13.14 5.61 -6.37
CA SER A 104 13.94 6.83 -6.27
C SER A 104 15.40 6.60 -5.87
N LEU A 105 15.69 5.46 -5.23
CA LEU A 105 17.04 5.05 -4.85
C LEU A 105 17.73 4.22 -5.94
N GLY A 106 17.04 3.92 -7.06
CA GLY A 106 17.58 3.10 -8.15
C GLY A 106 17.81 1.64 -7.75
N VAL A 107 17.16 1.17 -6.68
CA VAL A 107 17.28 -0.21 -6.21
C VAL A 107 16.42 -1.09 -7.10
N ARG A 108 17.01 -2.15 -7.67
CA ARG A 108 16.27 -3.15 -8.44
C ARG A 108 15.46 -4.02 -7.49
N TYR A 109 14.20 -4.30 -7.85
CA TYR A 109 13.34 -5.22 -7.13
C TYR A 109 12.35 -5.88 -8.08
N GLU A 110 11.88 -7.06 -7.69
CA GLU A 110 10.73 -7.74 -8.27
C GLU A 110 9.55 -7.63 -7.31
N ARG A 111 8.36 -7.32 -7.85
CA ARG A 111 7.10 -7.53 -7.11
C ARG A 111 6.74 -8.99 -7.30
N ASP A 112 6.68 -9.77 -6.22
CA ASP A 112 6.31 -11.19 -6.32
C ASP A 112 4.80 -11.33 -6.58
N THR A 113 4.44 -11.05 -7.83
CA THR A 113 3.09 -11.18 -8.39
C THR A 113 2.68 -12.64 -8.56
N ARG A 114 3.61 -13.59 -8.36
CA ARG A 114 3.39 -15.01 -8.63
C ARG A 114 2.89 -15.80 -7.42
N LYS A 115 2.65 -15.16 -6.27
CA LYS A 115 2.11 -15.80 -5.05
C LYS A 115 2.89 -17.06 -4.63
N ARG A 116 4.18 -17.16 -4.94
CA ARG A 116 4.98 -18.32 -4.53
C ARG A 116 5.48 -18.09 -3.12
N GLN A 117 5.07 -18.97 -2.21
CA GLN A 117 5.40 -18.84 -0.81
C GLN A 117 6.90 -19.05 -0.58
N ILE A 118 7.56 -18.10 0.07
CA ILE A 118 8.88 -18.24 0.69
C ILE A 118 8.60 -18.41 2.18
N GLY A 119 8.91 -19.59 2.75
CA GLY A 119 8.65 -19.86 4.17
C GLY A 119 7.17 -19.79 4.56
N GLY A 120 6.24 -20.01 3.62
CA GLY A 120 4.79 -19.89 3.86
C GLY A 120 4.20 -18.50 3.60
N GLU A 121 5.05 -17.49 3.32
CA GLU A 121 4.62 -16.10 3.10
C GLU A 121 4.88 -15.65 1.66
N THR A 122 4.08 -14.70 1.17
CA THR A 122 4.28 -14.08 -0.14
C THR A 122 4.86 -12.69 0.08
N PRO A 123 6.13 -12.45 -0.31
CA PRO A 123 6.75 -11.16 -0.07
C PRO A 123 6.13 -10.07 -0.95
N ASP A 124 6.04 -8.85 -0.41
CA ASP A 124 5.57 -7.68 -1.15
C ASP A 124 6.64 -7.22 -2.16
N PHE A 125 7.91 -7.33 -1.76
CA PHE A 125 9.08 -6.98 -2.58
C PHE A 125 10.18 -8.03 -2.42
N LEU A 126 10.90 -8.29 -3.50
CA LEU A 126 12.11 -9.12 -3.50
C LEU A 126 13.24 -8.35 -4.17
N ILE A 127 14.36 -8.18 -3.47
CA ILE A 127 15.51 -7.38 -3.89
C ILE A 127 16.72 -8.31 -4.06
N PRO A 128 17.39 -8.35 -5.22
CA PRO A 128 17.05 -7.65 -6.45
C PRO A 128 15.95 -8.33 -7.27
N ASP A 129 15.90 -9.66 -7.26
CA ASP A 129 14.99 -10.46 -8.09
C ASP A 129 14.91 -11.91 -7.60
N ARG A 130 13.94 -12.65 -8.15
CA ARG A 130 13.71 -14.05 -7.79
C ARG A 130 14.84 -14.97 -8.19
N GLU A 131 15.43 -14.74 -9.34
CA GLU A 131 16.53 -15.56 -9.85
C GLU A 131 17.73 -15.54 -8.88
N THR A 132 18.04 -14.37 -8.34
CA THR A 132 19.10 -14.20 -7.35
C THR A 132 18.77 -14.94 -6.06
N PHE A 133 17.53 -14.82 -5.57
CA PHE A 133 17.09 -15.53 -4.36
C PHE A 133 17.14 -17.05 -4.51
N ASP A 134 16.63 -17.58 -5.63
CA ASP A 134 16.59 -19.03 -5.87
C ASP A 134 18.01 -19.62 -6.07
N LYS A 135 18.96 -18.84 -6.60
CA LYS A 135 20.37 -19.25 -6.71
C LYS A 135 21.11 -19.18 -5.38
N ASP A 136 20.93 -18.10 -4.64
CA ASP A 136 21.62 -17.84 -3.38
C ASP A 136 20.76 -16.91 -2.48
N PRO A 137 19.99 -17.47 -1.54
CA PRO A 137 19.12 -16.69 -0.67
C PRO A 137 19.86 -15.65 0.18
N SER A 138 21.17 -15.83 0.44
CA SER A 138 21.97 -14.87 1.21
C SER A 138 22.22 -13.56 0.46
N LYS A 139 22.05 -13.56 -0.87
CA LYS A 139 22.25 -12.41 -1.76
C LYS A 139 20.97 -11.67 -2.10
N ALA A 140 19.85 -12.06 -1.50
CA ALA A 140 18.56 -11.46 -1.74
C ALA A 140 17.85 -11.09 -0.43
N VAL A 141 17.03 -10.04 -0.49
CA VAL A 141 16.22 -9.57 0.63
C VAL A 141 14.76 -9.60 0.20
N TYR A 142 13.92 -10.31 0.96
CA TYR A 142 12.48 -10.25 0.80
C TYR A 142 11.88 -9.33 1.88
N CYS A 143 10.94 -8.48 1.47
CA CYS A 143 10.30 -7.51 2.36
C CYS A 143 8.80 -7.79 2.45
N LEU A 144 8.29 -7.73 3.67
CA LEU A 144 6.88 -7.84 3.99
C LEU A 144 6.47 -6.52 4.66
N LEU A 145 5.62 -5.75 3.99
CA LEU A 145 5.06 -4.49 4.50
C LEU A 145 3.75 -4.72 5.25
N SER A 146 3.09 -5.84 4.96
CA SER A 146 1.87 -6.25 5.66
C SER A 146 2.20 -6.93 6.99
N VAL A 147 1.86 -6.30 8.12
CA VAL A 147 1.81 -7.01 9.40
C VAL A 147 0.53 -7.84 9.40
N ARG A 148 0.61 -9.10 8.97
CA ARG A 148 -0.44 -10.06 9.33
C ARG A 148 -0.24 -10.37 10.81
N SER A 149 -1.23 -10.04 11.63
CA SER A 149 -1.33 -10.52 13.01
C SER A 149 -1.53 -12.05 12.98
N GLY A 150 -0.43 -12.76 12.74
CA GLY A 150 -0.32 -14.21 12.88
C GLY A 150 0.03 -14.52 14.32
N SER A 151 -0.93 -15.13 15.00
CA SER A 151 -0.76 -16.09 16.10
C SER A 151 0.65 -16.66 16.25
N GLY A 152 1.21 -16.48 17.45
CA GLY A 152 2.21 -17.33 18.11
C GLY A 152 3.16 -18.14 17.23
N GLY A 153 4.34 -17.59 16.97
CA GLY A 153 5.49 -18.32 16.46
C GLY A 153 6.71 -17.43 16.54
N GLY A 154 7.63 -17.71 17.47
CA GLY A 154 8.79 -16.88 17.73
C GLY A 154 9.60 -16.60 16.46
N ARG A 155 9.78 -15.31 16.14
CA ARG A 155 10.68 -14.88 15.07
C ARG A 155 12.12 -15.15 15.50
N SER A 156 12.70 -16.25 15.04
CA SER A 156 14.15 -16.37 14.94
C SER A 156 14.60 -15.51 13.76
N TRP A 157 15.18 -14.35 14.07
CA TRP A 157 15.99 -13.63 13.11
C TRP A 157 17.14 -14.55 12.70
N ALA A 158 17.28 -14.85 11.41
CA ALA A 158 18.51 -15.44 10.89
C ALA A 158 19.64 -14.46 11.21
N LYS A 159 20.43 -14.77 12.24
CA LYS A 159 21.64 -14.02 12.57
C LYS A 159 22.60 -14.16 11.39
N PRO A 160 23.28 -13.09 10.96
CA PRO A 160 24.41 -13.23 10.07
C PRO A 160 25.49 -14.01 10.82
N THR A 161 25.84 -15.18 10.33
CA THR A 161 27.10 -15.85 10.67
C THR A 161 28.21 -15.12 9.93
N PHE A 162 29.10 -14.47 10.69
CA PHE A 162 30.41 -14.03 10.23
C PHE A 162 31.30 -15.25 9.93
#